data_AF-A0A1M3I8I7-F1
#
_entry.id   AF-A0A1M3I8I7-F1
#
_cell.length_a   1.000
_cell.length_b   1.000
_cell.length_c   1.000
_cell.angle_alpha   90.00
_cell.angle_beta   90.00
_cell.angle_gamma   90.00
#
_symmetry.space_group_name_H-M   'P 1'
#
loop_
_entity.id
_entity.type
_entity.pdbx_description
1 polymer ?
#
loop_
_entity_poly.entity_id
_entity_poly.type
_entity_poly.pdbx_seq_one_letter_code
_entity_poly.pdbx_strand_id
1 'polypeptide(L)'
;ICDAYHCSITTGTDPNRIVFWSGSNFDPAEQAAGRNCREDKSEPNNLRCWIKGSLPEPGYTYAGNDLEWPTIPEVLEQHGVDWRIYQDPNDNWTGAMHGGLAFKGFRNCKPGEPLYERGMKHWSLEQLEQDVLNGTLPAVSWVLPPKEWSEHPSASTPIEGAEYTARILDALTANPEVWASTVFFQTFDENDGLFDHLPPPAPPSYNLDGTLAGKASFPLQGEYFDDHEDKYTSRDDNVSGTIRPFGLGPRVPMYVVSPWSKGGWVSSETFDHTSVGRFLEKRFDLTIPAISLWHRKMCGDLTSCFDFSMEGDAAFPPLPDASGSVAVLAEHLKRPKILPPRAAEGLFQEEGLRRARPLPYVLHVDARAVGNAITLGFVNDGKVGATFHVYDKLHLDRIPRRYCVEAGKVLSDDWAIDPKQGADLLVLGPNGFMRSFTARTGAALPTFTARYDVAGQSVGLTLENAAQGELPLTLGNDLYGANPRKQLTVAPGKKANAIWPASQSHGWYDFTIDAEGWTIRLAGRIENGKPGVSDPLMRA
;
A
#
# COMPACT_ATOMS: atom_id res chain seq x y z
N ILE A 1 1.12 -3.85 -12.73
CA ILE A 1 0.68 -4.30 -11.39
C ILE A 1 1.38 -3.42 -10.38
N CYS A 2 0.65 -2.92 -9.39
CA CYS A 2 1.24 -2.31 -8.22
C CYS A 2 1.21 -3.36 -7.09
N ASP A 3 2.38 -3.80 -6.63
CA ASP A 3 2.50 -4.88 -5.64
C ASP A 3 2.66 -4.35 -4.20
N ALA A 4 2.56 -3.03 -4.04
CA ALA A 4 2.51 -2.31 -2.77
C ALA A 4 1.32 -1.33 -2.73
N TYR A 5 0.18 -1.75 -3.29
CA TYR A 5 -1.10 -1.03 -3.17
C TYR A 5 -1.90 -1.59 -1.99
N HIS A 6 -2.31 -0.73 -1.08
CA HIS A 6 -2.91 -1.11 0.20
C HIS A 6 -4.35 -0.61 0.33
N CYS A 7 -5.15 -1.30 1.14
CA CYS A 7 -6.33 -0.69 1.73
C CYS A 7 -5.92 0.61 2.45
N SER A 8 -6.66 1.70 2.26
CA SER A 8 -6.36 2.94 2.98
C SER A 8 -6.62 2.81 4.49
N ILE A 9 -7.55 1.93 4.88
CA ILE A 9 -7.98 1.71 6.26
C ILE A 9 -7.94 0.20 6.56
N THR A 10 -7.61 -0.15 7.81
CA THR A 10 -7.55 -1.55 8.31
C THR A 10 -8.94 -2.07 8.71
N THR A 11 -9.91 -1.96 7.80
CA THR A 11 -11.34 -2.29 8.03
C THR A 11 -11.98 -2.81 6.73
N GLY A 12 -13.29 -3.07 6.77
CA GLY A 12 -14.04 -3.61 5.62
C GLY A 12 -14.35 -2.61 4.50
N THR A 13 -15.33 -3.00 3.70
CA THR A 13 -15.78 -2.37 2.45
C THR A 13 -16.11 -0.87 2.51
N ASP A 14 -17.10 -0.44 3.31
CA ASP A 14 -17.57 0.95 3.27
C ASP A 14 -16.44 1.93 3.64
N PRO A 15 -15.66 1.72 4.74
CA PRO A 15 -14.56 2.61 5.06
C PRO A 15 -13.56 2.82 3.91
N ASN A 16 -13.15 1.74 3.22
CA ASN A 16 -12.18 1.84 2.13
C ASN A 16 -12.80 2.46 0.87
N ARG A 17 -14.06 2.15 0.54
CA ARG A 17 -14.80 2.83 -0.55
C ARG A 17 -15.00 4.31 -0.24
N ILE A 18 -15.27 4.69 1.00
CA ILE A 18 -15.38 6.09 1.41
C ILE A 18 -14.06 6.83 1.16
N VAL A 19 -12.90 6.23 1.45
CA VAL A 19 -11.61 6.82 1.07
C VAL A 19 -11.47 6.95 -0.44
N PHE A 20 -11.80 5.90 -1.20
CA PHE A 20 -11.67 5.91 -2.66
C PHE A 20 -12.53 6.99 -3.32
N TRP A 21 -13.72 7.29 -2.80
CA TRP A 21 -14.64 8.30 -3.36
C TRP A 21 -14.50 9.70 -2.75
N SER A 22 -13.75 9.90 -1.67
CA SER A 22 -13.67 11.21 -1.00
C SER A 22 -12.27 11.64 -0.58
N GLY A 23 -11.29 10.74 -0.60
CA GLY A 23 -9.92 10.99 -0.16
C GLY A 23 -9.68 10.81 1.33
N SER A 24 -10.70 10.54 2.15
CA SER A 24 -10.55 10.26 3.58
C SER A 24 -11.69 9.39 4.12
N ASN A 25 -11.45 8.68 5.22
CA ASN A 25 -12.48 7.97 6.00
C ASN A 25 -12.91 8.74 7.25
N PHE A 26 -12.23 9.83 7.56
CA PHE A 26 -12.34 10.59 8.79
C PHE A 26 -12.40 12.08 8.50
N ASP A 27 -13.16 12.82 9.29
CA ASP A 27 -13.45 14.24 9.08
C ASP A 27 -12.17 15.10 9.06
N PRO A 28 -11.81 15.71 7.91
CA PRO A 28 -10.63 16.56 7.81
C PRO A 28 -10.67 17.78 8.75
N ALA A 29 -11.86 18.25 9.15
CA ALA A 29 -12.00 19.36 10.09
C ALA A 29 -11.59 18.96 11.52
N GLU A 30 -11.89 17.73 11.93
CA GLU A 30 -11.43 17.17 13.21
C GLU A 30 -9.91 17.02 13.20
N GLN A 31 -9.36 16.50 12.10
CA GLN A 31 -7.91 16.40 11.91
C GLN A 31 -7.22 17.77 12.00
N ALA A 32 -7.73 18.77 11.27
CA ALA A 32 -7.18 20.13 11.28
C ALA A 32 -7.23 20.77 12.68
N ALA A 33 -8.21 20.38 13.50
CA ALA A 33 -8.32 20.80 14.89
C ALA A 33 -7.50 19.94 15.87
N GLY A 34 -6.72 18.98 15.36
CA GLY A 34 -5.85 18.12 16.15
C GLY A 34 -6.58 17.02 16.94
N ARG A 35 -7.79 16.67 16.54
CA ARG A 35 -8.64 15.67 17.20
C ARG A 35 -8.73 14.39 16.38
N ASN A 36 -8.81 13.27 17.10
CA ASN A 36 -9.05 11.95 16.52
C ASN A 36 -10.56 11.76 16.28
N CYS A 37 -10.91 11.18 15.14
CA CYS A 37 -12.31 10.96 14.81
C CYS A 37 -12.89 9.78 15.58
N ARG A 38 -14.19 9.89 15.84
CA ARG A 38 -15.04 8.86 16.45
C ARG A 38 -16.01 8.32 15.40
N GLU A 39 -16.84 7.37 15.80
CA GLU A 39 -17.80 6.71 14.89
C GLU A 39 -18.81 7.66 14.24
N ASP A 40 -19.06 8.85 14.77
CA ASP A 40 -19.97 9.86 14.20
C ASP A 40 -19.28 10.74 13.15
N LYS A 41 -17.95 10.83 13.18
CA LYS A 41 -17.11 11.64 12.28
C LYS A 41 -16.15 10.81 11.42
N SER A 42 -16.33 9.50 11.40
CA SER A 42 -15.62 8.55 10.55
C SER A 42 -16.46 7.30 10.32
N GLU A 43 -16.10 6.46 9.36
CA GLU A 43 -16.73 5.14 9.17
C GLU A 43 -15.82 4.03 9.70
N PRO A 44 -16.04 3.51 10.92
CA PRO A 44 -15.26 2.37 11.42
C PRO A 44 -15.76 1.03 10.90
N ASN A 45 -17.02 0.92 10.44
CA ASN A 45 -17.62 -0.37 10.08
C ASN A 45 -18.87 -0.24 9.19
N ASN A 46 -18.78 -0.64 7.92
CA ASN A 46 -19.86 -1.01 6.98
C ASN A 46 -21.29 -0.56 7.32
N LEU A 47 -21.51 0.74 7.53
CA LEU A 47 -22.80 1.30 7.92
C LEU A 47 -23.34 2.32 6.91
N ARG A 48 -22.59 3.40 6.64
CA ARG A 48 -23.15 4.58 5.98
C ARG A 48 -23.51 4.42 4.50
N CYS A 49 -22.98 3.42 3.81
CA CYS A 49 -23.34 3.22 2.40
C CYS A 49 -24.64 2.42 2.23
N TRP A 50 -25.15 1.84 3.31
CA TRP A 50 -26.36 1.01 3.27
C TRP A 50 -27.64 1.84 3.19
N ILE A 51 -28.57 1.39 2.36
CA ILE A 51 -29.91 1.96 2.21
C ILE A 51 -31.00 0.91 2.44
N LYS A 52 -32.18 1.38 2.87
CA LYS A 52 -33.42 0.59 2.87
C LYS A 52 -34.40 1.21 1.88
N GLY A 53 -34.84 0.43 0.90
CA GLY A 53 -35.69 0.88 -0.20
C GLY A 53 -35.03 0.57 -1.54
N SER A 54 -35.40 1.30 -2.59
CA SER A 54 -34.85 1.14 -3.93
C SER A 54 -34.35 2.49 -4.42
N LEU A 55 -33.16 2.51 -5.02
CA LEU A 55 -32.58 3.67 -5.68
C LEU A 55 -33.05 3.74 -7.14
N PRO A 56 -32.89 4.88 -7.83
CA PRO A 56 -32.59 6.19 -7.29
C PRO A 56 -33.86 6.98 -6.94
N GLU A 57 -35.05 6.42 -7.18
CA GLU A 57 -36.32 7.13 -6.96
C GLU A 57 -36.49 7.47 -5.47
N PRO A 58 -36.75 8.74 -5.12
CA PRO A 58 -36.87 9.15 -3.72
C PRO A 58 -37.88 8.32 -2.92
N GLY A 59 -37.50 7.89 -1.72
CA GLY A 59 -38.34 7.05 -0.85
C GLY A 59 -37.57 6.00 -0.04
N TYR A 60 -36.28 5.84 -0.30
CA TYR A 60 -35.35 5.02 0.49
C TYR A 60 -34.81 5.80 1.71
N THR A 61 -34.25 5.10 2.68
CA THR A 61 -33.62 5.67 3.88
C THR A 61 -32.17 5.22 4.02
N TYR A 62 -31.26 6.15 4.31
CA TYR A 62 -29.85 5.87 4.58
C TYR A 62 -29.63 5.34 6.01
N ALA A 63 -28.63 4.50 6.19
CA ALA A 63 -28.13 4.10 7.50
C ALA A 63 -27.11 5.13 8.03
N GLY A 64 -27.08 5.30 9.36
CA GLY A 64 -26.16 6.22 10.04
C GLY A 64 -26.34 7.71 9.68
N ASN A 65 -25.50 8.56 10.25
CA ASN A 65 -25.40 9.97 9.86
C ASN A 65 -24.59 10.16 8.58
N ASP A 66 -24.74 11.31 7.94
CA ASP A 66 -23.94 11.73 6.79
C ASP A 66 -22.58 12.28 7.20
N LEU A 67 -21.61 12.16 6.28
CA LEU A 67 -20.31 12.82 6.32
C LEU A 67 -20.37 14.12 5.51
N GLU A 68 -19.62 15.14 5.95
CA GLU A 68 -19.86 16.54 5.52
C GLU A 68 -18.81 17.12 4.55
N TRP A 69 -17.66 16.47 4.36
CA TRP A 69 -16.66 16.96 3.42
C TRP A 69 -17.02 16.59 1.97
N PRO A 70 -16.54 17.37 0.97
CA PRO A 70 -16.82 17.06 -0.44
C PRO A 70 -16.23 15.73 -0.88
N THR A 71 -17.01 14.96 -1.64
CA THR A 71 -16.53 13.79 -2.35
C THR A 71 -15.70 14.17 -3.58
N ILE A 72 -14.91 13.23 -4.12
CA ILE A 72 -14.14 13.42 -5.35
C ILE A 72 -15.07 13.77 -6.53
N PRO A 73 -16.21 13.10 -6.79
CA PRO A 73 -17.18 13.54 -7.80
C PRO A 73 -17.61 15.00 -7.64
N GLU A 74 -17.92 15.47 -6.43
CA GLU A 74 -18.28 16.87 -6.19
C GLU A 74 -17.12 17.83 -6.48
N VAL A 75 -15.89 17.46 -6.10
CA VAL A 75 -14.68 18.24 -6.45
C VAL A 75 -14.50 18.31 -7.96
N LEU A 76 -14.72 17.22 -8.69
CA LEU A 76 -14.67 17.21 -10.16
C LEU A 76 -15.76 18.11 -10.77
N GLU A 77 -17.00 18.08 -10.27
CA GLU A 77 -18.07 18.98 -10.74
C GLU A 77 -17.71 20.45 -10.56
N GLN A 78 -17.15 20.80 -9.40
CA GLN A 78 -16.72 22.18 -9.11
C GLN A 78 -15.62 22.68 -10.05
N HIS A 79 -14.82 21.77 -10.60
CA HIS A 79 -13.76 22.08 -11.57
C HIS A 79 -14.18 21.86 -13.03
N GLY A 80 -15.46 21.58 -13.28
CA GLY A 80 -15.98 21.36 -14.63
C GLY A 80 -15.42 20.09 -15.32
N VAL A 81 -14.93 19.13 -14.54
CA VAL A 81 -14.46 17.83 -15.06
C VAL A 81 -15.65 16.91 -15.20
N ASP A 82 -15.84 16.34 -16.39
CA ASP A 82 -16.94 15.44 -16.67
C ASP A 82 -16.71 14.05 -16.07
N TRP A 83 -17.73 13.49 -15.43
CA TRP A 83 -17.64 12.20 -14.77
C TRP A 83 -18.98 11.45 -14.71
N ARG A 84 -18.90 10.13 -14.48
CA ARG A 84 -20.09 9.27 -14.27
C ARG A 84 -19.76 8.02 -13.46
N ILE A 85 -20.77 7.49 -12.76
CA ILE A 85 -20.73 6.16 -12.15
C ILE A 85 -21.62 5.22 -12.96
N TYR A 86 -21.00 4.23 -13.60
CA TYR A 86 -21.65 3.12 -14.30
C TYR A 86 -21.94 2.01 -13.29
N GLN A 87 -23.21 1.88 -12.93
CA GLN A 87 -23.71 0.90 -11.98
C GLN A 87 -25.19 0.63 -12.20
N ASP A 88 -25.67 -0.51 -11.69
CA ASP A 88 -27.06 -0.65 -11.31
C ASP A 88 -27.19 -0.28 -9.81
N PRO A 89 -27.88 0.81 -9.47
CA PRO A 89 -27.97 1.26 -8.09
C PRO A 89 -28.83 0.33 -7.20
N ASN A 90 -29.55 -0.65 -7.78
CA ASN A 90 -30.29 -1.66 -7.02
C ASN A 90 -29.63 -3.04 -7.02
N ASP A 91 -28.54 -3.23 -7.76
CA ASP A 91 -27.80 -4.50 -7.82
C ASP A 91 -26.37 -4.38 -7.24
N ASN A 92 -26.22 -3.56 -6.21
CA ASN A 92 -24.91 -3.15 -5.67
C ASN A 92 -24.83 -3.32 -4.14
N TRP A 93 -25.38 -4.43 -3.63
CA TRP A 93 -25.53 -4.69 -2.19
C TRP A 93 -26.29 -3.59 -1.44
N THR A 94 -27.45 -3.17 -1.98
CA THR A 94 -28.28 -2.12 -1.37
C THR A 94 -27.49 -0.85 -1.06
N GLY A 95 -26.68 -0.40 -2.01
CA GLY A 95 -25.87 0.80 -1.92
C GLY A 95 -24.44 0.61 -1.41
N ALA A 96 -24.09 -0.54 -0.82
CA ALA A 96 -22.77 -0.73 -0.19
C ALA A 96 -21.59 -0.66 -1.17
N MET A 97 -21.81 -0.78 -2.49
CA MET A 97 -20.75 -0.49 -3.47
C MET A 97 -20.49 0.98 -3.75
N HIS A 98 -21.44 1.85 -3.45
CA HIS A 98 -21.32 3.26 -3.77
C HIS A 98 -20.93 4.07 -2.54
N GLY A 99 -19.61 4.29 -2.36
CA GLY A 99 -19.05 5.07 -1.24
C GLY A 99 -19.59 6.50 -1.10
N GLY A 100 -20.09 7.09 -2.19
CA GLY A 100 -20.75 8.40 -2.20
C GLY A 100 -21.99 8.44 -1.31
N LEU A 101 -22.68 7.31 -1.09
CA LEU A 101 -23.89 7.26 -0.26
C LEU A 101 -23.63 7.56 1.22
N ALA A 102 -22.38 7.61 1.67
CA ALA A 102 -22.03 8.07 3.02
C ALA A 102 -22.10 9.61 3.18
N PHE A 103 -22.21 10.37 2.08
CA PHE A 103 -21.97 11.81 2.07
C PHE A 103 -23.22 12.65 1.89
N LYS A 104 -23.23 13.79 2.56
CA LYS A 104 -24.32 14.77 2.53
C LYS A 104 -24.74 15.17 1.12
N GLY A 105 -23.79 15.36 0.20
CA GLY A 105 -24.05 15.75 -1.20
C GLY A 105 -24.93 14.73 -1.90
N PHE A 106 -24.46 13.48 -2.00
CA PHE A 106 -25.20 12.38 -2.60
C PHE A 106 -26.53 12.09 -1.88
N ARG A 107 -26.57 12.20 -0.55
CA ARG A 107 -27.79 11.94 0.24
C ARG A 107 -28.90 12.97 0.00
N ASN A 108 -28.55 14.20 -0.40
CA ASN A 108 -29.50 15.30 -0.56
C ASN A 108 -29.75 15.70 -2.01
N CYS A 109 -28.99 15.15 -2.97
CA CYS A 109 -29.16 15.46 -4.38
C CYS A 109 -30.51 14.96 -4.92
N LYS A 110 -31.03 15.65 -5.94
CA LYS A 110 -32.39 15.45 -6.47
C LYS A 110 -32.39 15.17 -7.97
N PRO A 111 -33.45 14.51 -8.50
CA PRO A 111 -33.64 14.36 -9.94
C PRO A 111 -33.46 15.68 -10.70
N GLY A 112 -32.66 15.65 -11.78
CA GLY A 112 -32.27 16.81 -12.56
C GLY A 112 -31.02 17.55 -12.10
N GLU A 113 -30.50 17.27 -10.89
CA GLU A 113 -29.21 17.79 -10.45
C GLU A 113 -28.05 16.94 -11.00
N PRO A 114 -26.93 17.54 -11.45
CA PRO A 114 -25.80 16.81 -12.06
C PRO A 114 -25.30 15.62 -11.24
N LEU A 115 -25.08 15.80 -9.94
CA LEU A 115 -24.64 14.75 -9.01
C LEU A 115 -25.60 13.54 -8.98
N TYR A 116 -26.91 13.81 -8.99
CA TYR A 116 -27.93 12.76 -9.04
C TYR A 116 -27.92 12.03 -10.39
N GLU A 117 -27.93 12.79 -11.48
CA GLU A 117 -28.00 12.25 -12.85
C GLU A 117 -26.79 11.37 -13.17
N ARG A 118 -25.60 11.73 -12.68
CA ARG A 118 -24.34 11.06 -13.00
C ARG A 118 -23.94 9.97 -11.99
N GLY A 119 -24.38 10.10 -10.74
CA GLY A 119 -23.94 9.23 -9.66
C GLY A 119 -25.01 8.27 -9.12
N MET A 120 -26.28 8.67 -9.14
CA MET A 120 -27.35 7.90 -8.51
C MET A 120 -28.11 7.00 -9.50
N LYS A 121 -28.20 7.39 -10.77
CA LYS A 121 -28.98 6.66 -11.78
C LYS A 121 -28.31 5.36 -12.24
N HIS A 122 -29.15 4.49 -12.83
CA HIS A 122 -28.69 3.31 -13.55
C HIS A 122 -27.96 3.70 -14.84
N TRP A 123 -26.72 3.25 -14.96
CA TRP A 123 -25.86 3.44 -16.12
C TRP A 123 -25.20 2.10 -16.43
N SER A 124 -25.68 1.40 -17.45
CA SER A 124 -25.28 0.02 -17.74
C SER A 124 -23.92 -0.09 -18.45
N LEU A 125 -23.37 -1.31 -18.53
CA LEU A 125 -22.17 -1.57 -19.34
C LEU A 125 -22.41 -1.35 -20.84
N GLU A 126 -23.63 -1.58 -21.33
CA GLU A 126 -23.99 -1.29 -22.73
C GLU A 126 -23.96 0.23 -22.98
N GLN A 127 -24.32 1.04 -21.99
CA GLN A 127 -24.19 2.49 -22.09
C GLN A 127 -22.72 2.94 -22.03
N LEU A 128 -21.88 2.28 -21.22
CA LEU A 128 -20.43 2.48 -21.23
C LEU A 128 -19.84 2.21 -22.62
N GLU A 129 -20.16 1.05 -23.21
CA GLU A 129 -19.73 0.70 -24.57
C GLU A 129 -20.21 1.73 -25.59
N GLN A 130 -21.47 2.15 -25.51
CA GLN A 130 -22.02 3.15 -26.42
C GLN A 130 -21.33 4.52 -26.28
N ASP A 131 -20.97 4.93 -25.07
CA ASP A 131 -20.23 6.16 -24.82
C ASP A 131 -18.79 6.08 -25.40
N VAL A 132 -18.15 4.92 -25.31
CA VAL A 132 -16.83 4.67 -25.94
C VAL A 132 -16.94 4.71 -27.47
N LEU A 133 -17.90 3.99 -28.05
CA LEU A 133 -18.11 3.98 -29.50
C LEU A 133 -18.41 5.37 -30.06
N ASN A 134 -19.15 6.19 -29.32
CA ASN A 134 -19.49 7.55 -29.72
C ASN A 134 -18.40 8.59 -29.44
N GLY A 135 -17.31 8.22 -28.75
CA GLY A 135 -16.27 9.18 -28.33
C GLY A 135 -16.76 10.16 -27.26
N THR A 136 -17.76 9.76 -26.45
CA THR A 136 -18.39 10.57 -25.39
C THR A 136 -18.19 9.97 -24.00
N LEU A 137 -17.21 9.07 -23.83
CA LEU A 137 -16.81 8.56 -22.52
C LEU A 137 -16.42 9.75 -21.60
N PRO A 138 -16.99 9.86 -20.39
CA PRO A 138 -16.62 10.90 -19.44
C PRO A 138 -15.12 10.87 -19.10
N ALA A 139 -14.57 12.02 -18.71
CA ALA A 139 -13.16 12.13 -18.36
C ALA A 139 -12.78 11.28 -17.14
N VAL A 140 -13.74 11.04 -16.22
CA VAL A 140 -13.60 10.11 -15.10
C VAL A 140 -14.83 9.19 -15.03
N SER A 141 -14.60 7.89 -15.19
CA SER A 141 -15.66 6.88 -15.18
C SER A 141 -15.39 5.86 -14.08
N TRP A 142 -16.30 5.75 -13.13
CA TRP A 142 -16.30 4.66 -12.15
C TRP A 142 -17.22 3.56 -12.62
N VAL A 143 -16.78 2.31 -12.56
CA VAL A 143 -17.59 1.15 -12.94
C VAL A 143 -17.70 0.23 -11.72
N LEU A 144 -18.92 0.02 -11.24
CA LEU A 144 -19.19 -0.82 -10.06
C LEU A 144 -19.88 -2.11 -10.54
N PRO A 145 -19.37 -3.28 -10.15
CA PRO A 145 -19.97 -4.54 -10.53
C PRO A 145 -21.33 -4.75 -9.84
N PRO A 146 -22.24 -5.50 -10.48
CA PRO A 146 -23.29 -6.21 -9.77
C PRO A 146 -22.75 -7.09 -8.65
N LYS A 147 -23.60 -7.42 -7.67
CA LYS A 147 -23.22 -8.29 -6.54
C LYS A 147 -22.60 -9.62 -6.99
N GLU A 148 -23.15 -10.26 -8.02
CA GLU A 148 -22.75 -11.57 -8.53
C GLU A 148 -21.41 -11.52 -9.29
N TRP A 149 -20.93 -10.33 -9.64
CA TRP A 149 -19.67 -10.13 -10.36
C TRP A 149 -18.63 -9.35 -9.55
N SER A 150 -18.84 -9.22 -8.24
CA SER A 150 -18.01 -8.38 -7.38
C SER A 150 -16.77 -9.06 -6.82
N GLU A 151 -16.58 -10.36 -7.10
CA GLU A 151 -15.59 -11.25 -6.48
C GLU A 151 -15.71 -11.42 -4.95
N HIS A 152 -16.73 -10.82 -4.31
CA HIS A 152 -16.92 -10.94 -2.86
C HIS A 152 -17.24 -12.41 -2.50
N PRO A 153 -16.49 -13.07 -1.60
CA PRO A 153 -16.50 -14.52 -1.40
C PRO A 153 -17.85 -15.14 -1.02
N SER A 154 -18.77 -14.34 -0.46
CA SER A 154 -20.11 -14.81 -0.09
C SER A 154 -21.14 -14.78 -1.21
N ALA A 155 -20.85 -14.11 -2.33
CA ALA A 155 -21.81 -13.88 -3.41
C ALA A 155 -21.26 -14.05 -4.83
N SER A 156 -19.95 -14.00 -5.00
CA SER A 156 -19.28 -14.03 -6.29
C SER A 156 -17.97 -14.81 -6.18
N THR A 157 -17.31 -15.01 -7.32
CA THR A 157 -16.06 -15.74 -7.45
C THR A 157 -15.11 -15.04 -8.43
N PRO A 158 -13.79 -15.33 -8.40
CA PRO A 158 -12.85 -14.71 -9.34
C PRO A 158 -13.16 -14.94 -10.82
N ILE A 159 -13.82 -16.05 -11.19
CA ILE A 159 -14.19 -16.31 -12.59
C ILE A 159 -15.36 -15.43 -13.06
N GLU A 160 -16.28 -15.13 -12.15
CA GLU A 160 -17.39 -14.21 -12.39
C GLU A 160 -16.90 -12.76 -12.52
N GLY A 161 -15.99 -12.32 -11.65
CA GLY A 161 -15.34 -11.01 -11.77
C GLY A 161 -14.45 -10.89 -13.01
N ALA A 162 -13.77 -11.96 -13.42
CA ALA A 162 -13.01 -11.99 -14.66
C ALA A 162 -13.90 -11.79 -15.91
N GLU A 163 -15.09 -12.41 -15.95
CA GLU A 163 -16.06 -12.19 -17.04
C GLU A 163 -16.49 -10.72 -17.10
N TYR A 164 -16.80 -10.12 -15.95
CA TYR A 164 -17.19 -8.70 -15.89
C TYR A 164 -16.05 -7.76 -16.32
N THR A 165 -14.82 -8.04 -15.88
CA THR A 165 -13.62 -7.30 -16.27
C THR A 165 -13.38 -7.39 -17.78
N ALA A 166 -13.54 -8.59 -18.37
CA ALA A 166 -13.40 -8.78 -19.81
C ALA A 166 -14.40 -7.92 -20.59
N ARG A 167 -15.67 -7.88 -20.17
CA ARG A 167 -16.70 -7.03 -20.79
C ARG A 167 -16.36 -5.53 -20.72
N ILE A 168 -15.78 -5.07 -19.62
CA ILE A 168 -15.33 -3.68 -19.49
C ILE A 168 -14.17 -3.40 -20.47
N LEU A 169 -13.19 -4.31 -20.55
CA LEU A 169 -12.05 -4.15 -21.46
C LEU A 169 -12.50 -4.18 -22.92
N ASP A 170 -13.44 -5.06 -23.28
CA ASP A 170 -14.05 -5.10 -24.61
C ASP A 170 -14.73 -3.76 -24.94
N ALA A 171 -15.54 -3.23 -24.01
CA ALA A 171 -16.19 -1.93 -24.17
C ALA A 171 -15.19 -0.78 -24.34
N LEU A 172 -14.16 -0.71 -23.49
CA LEU A 172 -13.13 0.33 -23.52
C LEU A 172 -12.24 0.27 -24.77
N THR A 173 -12.06 -0.92 -25.36
CA THR A 173 -11.19 -1.13 -26.52
C THR A 173 -11.94 -1.17 -27.85
N ALA A 174 -13.28 -1.10 -27.83
CA ALA A 174 -14.13 -1.05 -29.02
C ALA A 174 -13.89 0.16 -29.92
N ASN A 175 -13.38 1.27 -29.36
CA ASN A 175 -12.94 2.44 -30.10
C ASN A 175 -11.44 2.70 -29.87
N PRO A 176 -10.57 2.43 -30.86
CA PRO A 176 -9.13 2.63 -30.74
C PRO A 176 -8.71 4.07 -30.41
N GLU A 177 -9.46 5.08 -30.87
CA GLU A 177 -9.14 6.49 -30.59
C GLU A 177 -9.37 6.84 -29.11
N VAL A 178 -10.46 6.33 -28.53
CA VAL A 178 -10.74 6.49 -27.09
C VAL A 178 -9.72 5.72 -26.27
N TRP A 179 -9.46 4.45 -26.63
CA TRP A 179 -8.50 3.61 -25.91
C TRP A 179 -7.08 4.18 -25.91
N ALA A 180 -6.63 4.77 -27.03
CA ALA A 180 -5.31 5.43 -27.15
C ALA A 180 -5.06 6.50 -26.07
N SER A 181 -6.13 7.06 -25.50
CA SER A 181 -6.09 8.11 -24.49
C SER A 181 -6.58 7.68 -23.09
N THR A 182 -6.87 6.40 -22.89
CA THR A 182 -7.50 5.86 -21.68
C THR A 182 -6.50 5.15 -20.77
N VAL A 183 -6.76 5.23 -19.47
CA VAL A 183 -6.23 4.28 -18.48
C VAL A 183 -7.39 3.61 -17.75
N PHE A 184 -7.34 2.29 -17.66
CA PHE A 184 -8.20 1.49 -16.80
C PHE A 184 -7.44 1.10 -15.52
N PHE A 185 -7.95 1.55 -14.39
CA PHE A 185 -7.50 1.12 -13.07
C PHE A 185 -8.48 0.07 -12.54
N GLN A 186 -7.97 -1.11 -12.19
CA GLN A 186 -8.74 -2.14 -11.50
C GLN A 186 -8.12 -2.40 -10.13
N THR A 187 -8.91 -2.22 -9.08
CA THR A 187 -8.53 -2.48 -7.69
C THR A 187 -9.71 -3.05 -6.93
N PHE A 188 -9.42 -3.60 -5.77
CA PHE A 188 -10.39 -4.10 -4.80
C PHE A 188 -10.51 -3.08 -3.66
N ASP A 189 -11.66 -3.05 -2.97
CA ASP A 189 -11.87 -2.18 -1.81
C ASP A 189 -11.19 -2.70 -0.55
N GLU A 190 -11.19 -4.01 -0.33
CA GLU A 190 -10.51 -4.63 0.81
C GLU A 190 -10.06 -6.08 0.49
N ASN A 191 -9.54 -6.80 1.48
CA ASN A 191 -8.89 -8.11 1.30
C ASN A 191 -9.71 -9.29 1.85
N ASP A 192 -10.98 -9.11 2.21
CA ASP A 192 -11.89 -10.07 2.86
C ASP A 192 -11.35 -10.70 4.16
N GLY A 193 -10.34 -10.08 4.78
CA GLY A 193 -9.59 -10.67 5.88
C GLY A 193 -8.65 -11.83 5.48
N LEU A 194 -8.41 -12.04 4.18
CA LEU A 194 -7.41 -12.99 3.68
C LEU A 194 -6.00 -12.55 4.07
N PHE A 195 -5.13 -13.52 4.33
CA PHE A 195 -3.76 -13.26 4.75
C PHE A 195 -2.94 -12.61 3.63
N ASP A 196 -2.30 -11.48 3.95
CA ASP A 196 -1.16 -10.94 3.20
C ASP A 196 0.10 -10.98 4.09
N HIS A 197 1.23 -11.34 3.51
CA HIS A 197 2.47 -11.53 4.27
C HIS A 197 3.20 -10.22 4.59
N LEU A 198 2.84 -9.11 3.93
CA LEU A 198 3.52 -7.84 4.09
C LEU A 198 2.85 -7.02 5.20
N PRO A 199 3.58 -6.62 6.27
CA PRO A 199 3.02 -5.70 7.24
C PRO A 199 2.76 -4.33 6.58
N PRO A 200 1.55 -3.77 6.70
CA PRO A 200 1.20 -2.56 5.97
C PRO A 200 1.86 -1.31 6.59
N PRO A 201 2.34 -0.37 5.77
CA PRO A 201 2.89 0.88 6.28
C PRO A 201 1.77 1.72 6.88
N ALA A 202 1.99 2.25 8.08
CA ALA A 202 0.97 2.93 8.87
C ALA A 202 1.62 3.82 9.94
N PRO A 203 0.90 4.82 10.50
CA PRO A 203 1.35 5.57 11.66
C PRO A 203 1.72 4.65 12.83
N PRO A 204 2.68 5.04 13.70
CA PRO A 204 2.97 4.30 14.93
C PRO A 204 1.72 4.15 15.79
N SER A 205 1.50 2.95 16.35
CA SER A 205 0.41 2.72 17.30
C SER A 205 0.71 3.37 18.64
N TYR A 206 -0.33 3.54 19.46
CA TYR A 206 -0.16 3.80 20.88
C TYR A 206 0.05 2.50 21.66
N ASN A 207 0.97 2.53 22.63
CA ASN A 207 1.04 1.57 23.73
C ASN A 207 -0.07 1.88 24.74
N LEU A 208 -0.37 0.93 25.63
CA LEU A 208 -1.37 1.08 26.70
C LEU A 208 -1.09 2.26 27.64
N ASP A 209 0.18 2.69 27.78
CA ASP A 209 0.57 3.84 28.60
C ASP A 209 0.40 5.20 27.89
N GLY A 210 -0.12 5.20 26.66
CA GLY A 210 -0.33 6.39 25.85
C GLY A 210 0.92 6.88 25.10
N THR A 211 2.06 6.19 25.19
CA THR A 211 3.24 6.50 24.38
C THR A 211 3.15 5.89 22.98
N LEU A 212 3.83 6.47 22.00
CA LEU A 212 3.89 5.90 20.64
C LEU A 212 4.89 4.74 20.55
N ALA A 213 4.49 3.65 19.93
CA ALA A 213 5.35 2.57 19.47
C ALA A 213 6.06 2.99 18.18
N GLY A 214 7.06 3.88 18.32
CA GLY A 214 7.82 4.46 17.22
C GLY A 214 7.61 5.96 17.10
N LYS A 215 7.94 6.55 15.94
CA LYS A 215 8.01 8.01 15.76
C LYS A 215 7.62 8.44 14.35
N ALA A 216 7.21 9.69 14.18
CA ALA A 216 7.08 10.32 12.87
C ALA A 216 7.88 11.64 12.85
N SER A 217 8.33 12.01 11.66
CA SER A 217 9.06 13.27 11.41
C SER A 217 8.14 14.47 11.20
N PHE A 218 6.83 14.26 11.27
CA PHE A 218 5.76 15.22 11.08
C PHE A 218 4.60 14.89 12.04
N PRO A 219 3.65 15.83 12.23
CA PRO A 219 2.52 15.62 13.14
C PRO A 219 1.56 14.52 12.66
N LEU A 220 1.00 13.74 13.60
CA LEU A 220 0.11 12.59 13.34
C LEU A 220 -1.33 12.80 13.87
N GLN A 221 -1.67 14.01 14.30
CA GLN A 221 -2.98 14.27 14.88
C GLN A 221 -4.08 13.95 13.86
N GLY A 222 -5.16 13.31 14.32
CA GLY A 222 -6.29 12.93 13.49
C GLY A 222 -6.11 11.65 12.67
N GLU A 223 -4.92 11.04 12.64
CA GLU A 223 -4.67 9.78 11.92
C GLU A 223 -5.12 8.53 12.72
N TYR A 224 -5.82 8.73 13.83
CA TYR A 224 -6.27 7.67 14.73
C TYR A 224 -7.79 7.72 14.93
N PHE A 225 -8.37 6.54 15.08
CA PHE A 225 -9.72 6.34 15.58
C PHE A 225 -9.73 6.40 17.11
N ASP A 226 -10.70 7.13 17.67
CA ASP A 226 -10.97 7.23 19.10
C ASP A 226 -12.18 6.36 19.50
N ASP A 227 -11.89 5.16 20.04
CA ASP A 227 -12.86 4.21 20.60
C ASP A 227 -12.91 4.30 22.14
N HIS A 228 -12.79 5.48 22.75
CA HIS A 228 -12.82 5.61 24.23
C HIS A 228 -14.07 5.02 24.93
N GLU A 229 -15.16 4.78 24.19
CA GLU A 229 -16.35 4.08 24.70
C GLU A 229 -16.23 2.55 24.65
N ASP A 230 -15.11 2.02 24.14
CA ASP A 230 -14.76 0.59 24.07
C ASP A 230 -15.81 -0.24 23.31
N LYS A 231 -16.35 0.31 22.22
CA LYS A 231 -17.40 -0.30 21.41
C LYS A 231 -16.84 -1.28 20.37
N TYR A 232 -15.66 -1.00 19.85
CA TYR A 232 -15.06 -1.70 18.71
C TYR A 232 -13.81 -2.51 19.08
N THR A 233 -13.31 -2.32 20.30
CA THR A 233 -12.15 -3.04 20.82
C THR A 233 -12.52 -4.47 21.24
N SER A 234 -11.74 -5.44 20.78
CA SER A 234 -11.88 -6.82 21.23
C SER A 234 -11.55 -6.94 22.71
N ARG A 235 -12.35 -7.70 23.46
CA ARG A 235 -12.11 -7.99 24.89
C ARG A 235 -10.78 -8.71 25.15
N ASP A 236 -10.24 -9.36 24.13
CA ASP A 236 -8.97 -10.08 24.20
C ASP A 236 -7.76 -9.20 23.87
N ASP A 237 -7.98 -7.93 23.50
CA ASP A 237 -6.88 -7.00 23.26
C ASP A 237 -6.25 -6.50 24.56
N ASN A 238 -5.06 -7.03 24.84
CA ASN A 238 -4.23 -6.64 25.97
C ASN A 238 -2.91 -5.99 25.53
N VAL A 239 -2.79 -5.62 24.25
CA VAL A 239 -1.56 -5.09 23.65
C VAL A 239 -1.76 -3.64 23.22
N SER A 240 -2.90 -3.34 22.61
CA SER A 240 -3.25 -2.00 22.15
C SER A 240 -4.44 -1.41 22.90
N GLY A 241 -4.63 -0.09 22.82
CA GLY A 241 -5.70 0.61 23.52
C GLY A 241 -6.88 0.99 22.64
N THR A 242 -7.73 1.85 23.17
CA THR A 242 -8.91 2.41 22.49
C THR A 242 -8.56 3.47 21.42
N ILE A 243 -7.30 3.90 21.32
CA ILE A 243 -6.83 4.81 20.27
C ILE A 243 -5.97 4.03 19.27
N ARG A 244 -6.44 3.89 18.03
CA ARG A 244 -5.83 3.02 17.01
C ARG A 244 -5.61 3.76 15.69
N PRO A 245 -4.49 3.55 14.99
CA PRO A 245 -4.29 4.17 13.68
C PRO A 245 -5.30 3.62 12.68
N PHE A 246 -5.79 4.46 11.78
CA PHE A 246 -6.76 4.03 10.76
C PHE A 246 -6.17 3.03 9.75
N GLY A 247 -4.98 3.30 9.23
CA GLY A 247 -4.37 2.47 8.20
C GLY A 247 -2.92 2.84 7.94
N LEU A 248 -2.29 2.35 6.87
CA LEU A 248 -2.88 1.50 5.84
C LEU A 248 -3.21 0.08 6.34
N GLY A 249 -4.11 -0.57 5.62
CA GLY A 249 -4.47 -1.98 5.81
C GLY A 249 -3.70 -2.93 4.87
N PRO A 250 -4.09 -4.21 4.81
CA PRO A 250 -3.46 -5.21 3.94
C PRO A 250 -3.39 -4.78 2.47
N ARG A 251 -2.49 -5.42 1.71
CA ARG A 251 -2.42 -5.16 0.27
C ARG A 251 -3.65 -5.69 -0.46
N VAL A 252 -4.06 -4.96 -1.48
CA VAL A 252 -5.03 -5.39 -2.48
C VAL A 252 -4.45 -5.21 -3.88
N PRO A 253 -4.82 -6.05 -4.86
CA PRO A 253 -4.32 -5.90 -6.22
C PRO A 253 -4.69 -4.53 -6.81
N MET A 254 -3.74 -3.89 -7.50
CA MET A 254 -3.99 -2.76 -8.40
C MET A 254 -3.39 -3.04 -9.77
N TYR A 255 -4.25 -3.16 -10.77
CA TYR A 255 -3.90 -3.27 -12.17
C TYR A 255 -4.04 -1.91 -12.86
N VAL A 256 -3.00 -1.51 -13.58
CA VAL A 256 -2.97 -0.28 -14.37
C VAL A 256 -2.84 -0.68 -15.83
N VAL A 257 -3.95 -0.66 -16.57
CA VAL A 257 -4.02 -1.12 -17.97
C VAL A 257 -4.23 0.08 -18.87
N SER A 258 -3.25 0.37 -19.72
CA SER A 258 -3.24 1.55 -20.59
C SER A 258 -2.21 1.39 -21.69
N PRO A 259 -2.35 2.10 -22.84
CA PRO A 259 -1.25 2.28 -23.78
C PRO A 259 0.06 2.72 -23.11
N TRP A 260 0.00 3.55 -22.06
CA TRP A 260 1.18 4.06 -21.33
C TRP A 260 1.74 3.10 -20.26
N SER A 261 1.11 1.95 -20.01
CA SER A 261 1.61 0.91 -19.10
C SER A 261 2.07 -0.37 -19.83
N LYS A 262 2.13 -0.32 -21.17
CA LYS A 262 2.47 -1.45 -22.04
C LYS A 262 3.82 -2.11 -21.67
N GLY A 263 3.83 -3.44 -21.76
CA GLY A 263 5.00 -4.29 -21.51
C GLY A 263 4.92 -5.14 -20.24
N GLY A 264 3.98 -4.90 -19.33
CA GLY A 264 3.93 -5.66 -18.08
C GLY A 264 5.05 -5.22 -17.13
N TRP A 265 4.66 -4.38 -16.18
CA TRP A 265 5.54 -3.75 -15.21
C TRP A 265 5.01 -3.96 -13.80
N VAL A 266 5.92 -4.07 -12.85
CA VAL A 266 5.64 -4.03 -11.41
C VAL A 266 6.07 -2.66 -10.86
N SER A 267 5.22 -2.02 -10.06
CA SER A 267 5.59 -0.85 -9.26
C SER A 267 5.44 -1.20 -7.79
N SER A 268 6.54 -1.05 -7.05
CA SER A 268 6.63 -1.31 -5.60
C SER A 268 6.72 -0.02 -4.78
N GLU A 269 6.27 1.09 -5.36
CA GLU A 269 5.96 2.32 -4.60
C GLU A 269 4.70 2.06 -3.77
N THR A 270 4.70 2.54 -2.52
CA THR A 270 3.54 2.44 -1.65
C THR A 270 2.39 3.27 -2.20
N PHE A 271 1.25 2.64 -2.44
CA PHE A 271 0.01 3.27 -2.85
C PHE A 271 -1.15 2.79 -1.97
N ASP A 272 -2.27 3.49 -2.08
CA ASP A 272 -3.54 3.20 -1.42
C ASP A 272 -4.71 3.81 -2.20
N HIS A 273 -5.95 3.72 -1.70
CA HIS A 273 -7.11 4.31 -2.38
C HIS A 273 -7.02 5.83 -2.57
N THR A 274 -6.32 6.57 -1.70
CA THR A 274 -6.11 8.01 -1.91
C THR A 274 -5.24 8.29 -3.14
N SER A 275 -4.41 7.34 -3.57
CA SER A 275 -3.51 7.49 -4.70
C SER A 275 -4.27 7.69 -6.02
N VAL A 276 -5.50 7.18 -6.16
CA VAL A 276 -6.39 7.47 -7.30
C VAL A 276 -6.84 8.93 -7.29
N GLY A 277 -7.27 9.44 -6.13
CA GLY A 277 -7.59 10.86 -5.97
C GLY A 277 -6.42 11.77 -6.33
N ARG A 278 -5.20 11.40 -5.92
CA ARG A 278 -3.96 12.14 -6.25
C ARG A 278 -3.58 12.06 -7.72
N PHE A 279 -3.86 10.93 -8.39
CA PHE A 279 -3.72 10.84 -9.84
C PHE A 279 -4.64 11.85 -10.53
N LEU A 280 -5.89 11.99 -10.07
CA LEU A 280 -6.84 12.98 -10.58
C LEU A 280 -6.38 14.42 -10.31
N GLU A 281 -5.79 14.70 -9.14
CA GLU A 281 -5.15 16.01 -8.86
C GLU A 281 -4.11 16.36 -9.94
N LYS A 282 -3.25 15.40 -10.30
CA LYS A 282 -2.22 15.58 -11.34
C LYS A 282 -2.83 15.74 -12.73
N ARG A 283 -3.86 14.97 -13.06
CA ARG A 283 -4.46 14.96 -14.40
C ARG A 283 -5.28 16.22 -14.70
N PHE A 284 -5.95 16.78 -13.70
CA PHE A 284 -6.92 17.86 -13.88
C PHE A 284 -6.53 19.17 -13.18
N ASP A 285 -5.34 19.24 -12.58
CA ASP A 285 -4.84 20.42 -11.85
C ASP A 285 -5.85 20.89 -10.78
N LEU A 286 -6.28 19.95 -9.94
CA LEU A 286 -7.22 20.17 -8.84
C LEU A 286 -6.65 19.63 -7.53
N THR A 287 -7.35 19.87 -6.42
CA THR A 287 -6.97 19.34 -5.10
C THR A 287 -8.16 18.63 -4.47
N ILE A 288 -7.94 17.40 -3.99
CA ILE A 288 -8.87 16.68 -3.13
C ILE A 288 -8.56 17.06 -1.67
N PRO A 289 -9.35 17.95 -1.05
CA PRO A 289 -8.98 18.58 0.22
C PRO A 289 -8.90 17.60 1.39
N ALA A 290 -9.65 16.49 1.31
CA ALA A 290 -9.73 15.50 2.38
C ALA A 290 -8.50 14.58 2.50
N ILE A 291 -7.66 14.46 1.45
CA ILE A 291 -6.49 13.57 1.52
C ILE A 291 -5.51 14.08 2.58
N SER A 292 -5.32 13.27 3.62
CA SER A 292 -4.57 13.65 4.82
C SER A 292 -3.08 13.90 4.56
N LEU A 293 -2.44 14.64 5.46
CA LEU A 293 -1.01 14.90 5.38
C LEU A 293 -0.20 13.59 5.36
N TRP A 294 -0.58 12.60 6.17
CA TRP A 294 0.12 11.32 6.23
C TRP A 294 0.10 10.61 4.87
N HIS A 295 -1.08 10.48 4.25
CA HIS A 295 -1.24 9.86 2.93
C HIS A 295 -0.44 10.61 1.87
N ARG A 296 -0.46 11.96 1.89
CA ARG A 296 0.33 12.80 0.98
C ARG A 296 1.84 12.57 1.07
N LYS A 297 2.34 12.22 2.25
CA LYS A 297 3.77 12.00 2.51
C LYS A 297 4.22 10.58 2.24
N MET A 298 3.36 9.59 2.50
CA MET A 298 3.73 8.17 2.51
C MET A 298 3.30 7.38 1.28
N CYS A 299 2.23 7.81 0.61
CA CYS A 299 1.72 7.13 -0.59
C CYS A 299 2.12 7.88 -1.86
N GLY A 300 2.19 7.18 -2.99
CA GLY A 300 2.39 7.78 -4.31
C GLY A 300 1.10 8.34 -4.93
N ASP A 301 1.17 8.80 -6.17
CA ASP A 301 0.05 9.38 -6.94
C ASP A 301 -0.27 8.59 -8.23
N LEU A 302 0.22 7.35 -8.31
CA LEU A 302 0.13 6.43 -9.46
C LEU A 302 0.82 6.92 -10.75
N THR A 303 1.39 8.13 -10.81
CA THR A 303 2.03 8.62 -12.05
C THR A 303 3.28 7.82 -12.42
N SER A 304 3.98 7.23 -11.44
CA SER A 304 5.13 6.34 -11.65
C SER A 304 4.79 5.02 -12.33
N CYS A 305 3.50 4.68 -12.46
CA CYS A 305 3.02 3.48 -13.15
C CYS A 305 3.10 3.60 -14.69
N PHE A 306 3.33 4.80 -15.22
CA PHE A 306 3.26 5.10 -16.65
C PHE A 306 4.62 5.44 -17.27
N ASP A 307 4.73 5.17 -18.57
CA ASP A 307 5.73 5.77 -19.43
C ASP A 307 5.02 6.58 -20.53
N PHE A 308 4.91 7.88 -20.30
CA PHE A 308 4.23 8.81 -21.21
C PHE A 308 5.08 9.17 -22.44
N SER A 309 6.32 8.67 -22.56
CA SER A 309 7.12 8.83 -23.78
C SER A 309 6.71 7.85 -24.89
N MET A 310 5.93 6.82 -24.55
CA MET A 310 5.38 5.89 -25.54
C MET A 310 4.30 6.57 -26.37
N GLU A 311 4.34 6.39 -27.69
CA GLU A 311 3.37 6.91 -28.65
C GLU A 311 2.02 6.16 -28.55
N GLY A 312 1.29 6.29 -27.44
CA GLY A 312 -0.14 5.97 -27.31
C GLY A 312 -0.66 4.73 -28.05
N ASP A 313 0.12 3.64 -28.11
CA ASP A 313 -0.18 2.51 -28.99
C ASP A 313 -1.46 1.80 -28.55
N ALA A 314 -2.53 2.03 -29.31
CA ALA A 314 -3.87 1.51 -29.08
C ALA A 314 -4.02 0.00 -29.34
N ALA A 315 -2.99 -0.68 -29.82
CA ALA A 315 -3.06 -2.13 -30.01
C ALA A 315 -3.30 -2.83 -28.66
N PHE A 316 -4.46 -3.49 -28.54
CA PHE A 316 -4.82 -4.30 -27.40
C PHE A 316 -4.59 -5.79 -27.71
N PRO A 317 -3.90 -6.56 -26.84
CA PRO A 317 -3.64 -7.96 -27.10
C PRO A 317 -4.93 -8.79 -26.98
N PRO A 318 -5.04 -9.92 -27.69
CA PRO A 318 -6.14 -10.85 -27.45
C PRO A 318 -6.08 -11.36 -26.02
N LEU A 319 -7.22 -11.37 -25.34
CA LEU A 319 -7.37 -11.94 -24.00
C LEU A 319 -7.95 -13.36 -24.08
N PRO A 320 -7.73 -14.21 -23.05
CA PRO A 320 -8.47 -15.45 -22.91
C PRO A 320 -9.98 -15.19 -22.87
N ASP A 321 -10.76 -16.12 -23.41
CA ASP A 321 -12.22 -16.09 -23.28
C ASP A 321 -12.62 -16.33 -21.81
N ALA A 322 -13.21 -15.31 -21.20
CA ALA A 322 -13.72 -15.33 -19.83
C ALA A 322 -15.24 -15.50 -19.76
N SER A 323 -15.92 -15.68 -20.90
CA SER A 323 -17.38 -15.78 -20.95
C SER A 323 -17.92 -17.07 -20.33
N GLY A 324 -19.17 -17.02 -19.87
CA GLY A 324 -19.87 -18.21 -19.38
C GLY A 324 -19.41 -18.68 -18.00
N SER A 325 -18.97 -17.76 -17.14
CA SER A 325 -18.54 -18.05 -15.77
C SER A 325 -19.60 -18.83 -14.98
N VAL A 326 -20.89 -18.53 -15.18
CA VAL A 326 -22.03 -19.22 -14.54
C VAL A 326 -22.03 -20.72 -14.84
N ALA A 327 -21.75 -21.12 -16.09
CA ALA A 327 -21.71 -22.52 -16.46
C ALA A 327 -20.50 -23.23 -15.85
N VAL A 328 -19.33 -22.57 -15.85
CA VAL A 328 -18.11 -23.10 -15.22
C VAL A 328 -18.31 -23.28 -13.71
N LEU A 329 -18.92 -22.30 -13.04
CA LEU A 329 -19.25 -22.36 -11.62
C LEU A 329 -20.24 -23.49 -11.32
N ALA A 330 -21.30 -23.63 -12.12
CA ALA A 330 -22.27 -24.71 -11.99
C ALA A 330 -21.61 -26.09 -12.09
N GLU A 331 -20.61 -26.27 -12.96
CA GLU A 331 -19.82 -27.50 -13.02
C GLU A 331 -18.88 -27.67 -11.82
N HIS A 332 -18.25 -26.59 -11.35
CA HIS A 332 -17.38 -26.61 -10.16
C HIS A 332 -18.14 -27.00 -8.89
N LEU A 333 -19.37 -26.52 -8.70
CA LEU A 333 -20.19 -26.85 -7.54
C LEU A 333 -20.59 -28.33 -7.46
N LYS A 334 -20.46 -29.09 -8.57
CA LYS A 334 -20.66 -30.55 -8.59
C LYS A 334 -19.44 -31.32 -8.07
N ARG A 335 -18.27 -30.68 -7.95
CA ARG A 335 -17.04 -31.33 -7.49
C ARG A 335 -17.08 -31.54 -5.97
N PRO A 336 -16.35 -32.54 -5.44
CA PRO A 336 -16.19 -32.70 -4.00
C PRO A 336 -15.60 -31.43 -3.36
N LYS A 337 -15.97 -31.14 -2.11
CA LYS A 337 -15.35 -30.05 -1.35
C LYS A 337 -13.84 -30.23 -1.31
N ILE A 338 -13.11 -29.19 -1.67
CA ILE A 338 -11.65 -29.14 -1.52
C ILE A 338 -11.36 -29.12 -0.02
N LEU A 339 -10.54 -30.07 0.43
CA LEU A 339 -10.01 -30.07 1.79
C LEU A 339 -8.61 -29.47 1.76
N PRO A 340 -8.25 -28.62 2.74
CA PRO A 340 -6.88 -28.12 2.83
C PRO A 340 -5.91 -29.31 2.97
N PRO A 341 -4.72 -29.24 2.34
CA PRO A 341 -3.75 -30.32 2.43
C PRO A 341 -3.33 -30.52 3.88
N ARG A 342 -3.13 -31.78 4.30
CA ARG A 342 -2.73 -32.12 5.69
C ARG A 342 -1.33 -31.61 6.04
N ALA A 343 -0.49 -31.40 5.03
CA ALA A 343 0.81 -30.78 5.14
C ALA A 343 0.79 -29.50 4.32
N ALA A 344 1.37 -28.43 4.84
CA ALA A 344 1.60 -27.23 4.04
C ALA A 344 2.51 -27.57 2.87
N GLU A 345 2.08 -27.24 1.66
CA GLU A 345 2.91 -27.33 0.47
C GLU A 345 3.80 -26.08 0.40
N GLY A 346 4.96 -26.22 -0.25
CA GLY A 346 5.78 -25.04 -0.55
C GLY A 346 5.00 -24.08 -1.43
N LEU A 347 5.17 -22.77 -1.19
CA LEU A 347 4.61 -21.77 -2.08
C LEU A 347 5.26 -21.92 -3.45
N PHE A 348 4.44 -22.01 -4.50
CA PHE A 348 4.93 -21.98 -5.88
C PHE A 348 5.11 -20.52 -6.30
N GLN A 349 6.30 -20.19 -6.77
CA GLN A 349 6.62 -18.89 -7.35
C GLN A 349 6.93 -19.11 -8.84
N GLU A 350 6.29 -18.33 -9.71
CA GLU A 350 6.56 -18.38 -11.14
C GLU A 350 8.02 -17.97 -11.41
N GLU A 351 8.74 -18.78 -12.20
CA GLU A 351 10.12 -18.50 -12.58
C GLU A 351 10.24 -17.26 -13.48
N GLY A 352 11.38 -16.57 -13.39
CA GLY A 352 11.75 -15.47 -14.27
C GLY A 352 11.77 -14.10 -13.60
N LEU A 353 12.02 -13.07 -14.40
CA LEU A 353 12.11 -11.68 -13.94
C LEU A 353 10.96 -10.87 -14.53
N ARG A 354 10.35 -10.02 -13.71
CA ARG A 354 9.38 -9.00 -14.16
C ARG A 354 10.08 -7.66 -14.28
N ARG A 355 9.68 -6.84 -15.26
CA ARG A 355 10.17 -5.47 -15.37
C ARG A 355 9.65 -4.65 -14.19
N ALA A 356 10.50 -3.82 -13.59
CA ALA A 356 10.16 -2.99 -12.44
C ALA A 356 10.26 -1.49 -12.78
N ARG A 357 9.27 -0.71 -12.33
CA ARG A 357 9.28 0.75 -12.46
C ARG A 357 10.40 1.37 -11.61
N PRO A 358 10.96 2.52 -12.00
CA PRO A 358 11.86 3.29 -11.14
C PRO A 358 11.13 3.73 -9.88
N LEU A 359 11.77 3.61 -8.71
CA LEU A 359 11.17 4.03 -7.45
C LEU A 359 11.91 5.23 -6.83
N PRO A 360 11.20 6.07 -6.05
CA PRO A 360 11.75 7.30 -5.47
C PRO A 360 12.56 7.11 -4.17
N TYR A 361 12.79 5.87 -3.73
CA TYR A 361 13.36 5.55 -2.42
C TYR A 361 14.89 5.57 -2.40
N VAL A 362 15.47 6.22 -1.40
CA VAL A 362 16.89 6.08 -1.03
C VAL A 362 16.93 5.98 0.50
N LEU A 363 16.95 4.75 1.00
CA LEU A 363 16.71 4.45 2.41
C LEU A 363 17.91 3.80 3.06
N HIS A 364 18.20 4.19 4.30
CA HIS A 364 19.28 3.63 5.10
C HIS A 364 18.85 3.45 6.56
N VAL A 365 19.47 2.48 7.23
CA VAL A 365 19.39 2.35 8.68
C VAL A 365 20.80 2.19 9.23
N ASP A 366 21.20 3.15 10.05
CA ASP A 366 22.46 3.15 10.78
C ASP A 366 22.26 2.50 12.15
N ALA A 367 23.33 1.96 12.72
CA ALA A 367 23.29 1.36 14.06
C ALA A 367 24.53 1.74 14.87
N ARG A 368 24.35 1.98 16.16
CA ARG A 368 25.46 2.17 17.12
C ARG A 368 25.07 1.71 18.51
N ALA A 369 26.03 1.23 19.28
CA ALA A 369 25.82 0.99 20.70
C ALA A 369 25.95 2.28 21.51
N VAL A 370 25.02 2.49 22.45
CA VAL A 370 25.02 3.61 23.40
C VAL A 370 24.69 3.07 24.78
N GLY A 371 25.68 3.01 25.66
CA GLY A 371 25.50 2.36 26.96
C GLY A 371 25.09 0.89 26.77
N ASN A 372 23.94 0.50 27.33
CA ASN A 372 23.37 -0.86 27.18
C ASN A 372 22.20 -0.89 26.18
N ALA A 373 22.26 -0.07 25.12
CA ALA A 373 21.24 -0.01 24.08
C ALA A 373 21.87 0.02 22.68
N ILE A 374 21.10 -0.43 21.69
CA ILE A 374 21.36 -0.20 20.27
C ILE A 374 20.48 0.97 19.83
N THR A 375 21.11 2.04 19.36
CA THR A 375 20.43 3.13 18.66
C THR A 375 20.36 2.79 17.18
N LEU A 376 19.16 2.81 16.59
CA LEU A 376 18.98 2.77 15.15
C LEU A 376 18.66 4.18 14.62
N GLY A 377 19.28 4.55 13.49
CA GLY A 377 19.01 5.80 12.77
C GLY A 377 18.36 5.52 11.43
N PHE A 378 17.10 5.91 11.26
CA PHE A 378 16.30 5.75 10.04
C PHE A 378 16.49 6.96 9.14
N VAL A 379 17.20 6.80 8.03
CA VAL A 379 17.56 7.87 7.11
C VAL A 379 16.81 7.69 5.80
N ASN A 380 16.16 8.76 5.36
CA ASN A 380 15.50 8.82 4.05
C ASN A 380 16.12 9.94 3.22
N ASP A 381 17.06 9.58 2.35
CA ASP A 381 17.67 10.50 1.36
C ASP A 381 16.89 10.50 0.03
N GLY A 382 15.75 9.80 -0.01
CA GLY A 382 14.87 9.69 -1.18
C GLY A 382 14.00 10.93 -1.39
N LYS A 383 13.02 10.80 -2.29
CA LYS A 383 12.13 11.91 -2.70
C LYS A 383 10.73 11.83 -2.11
N VAL A 384 10.35 10.70 -1.53
CA VAL A 384 9.04 10.47 -0.89
C VAL A 384 9.25 9.93 0.52
N GLY A 385 8.23 10.00 1.38
CA GLY A 385 8.28 9.41 2.71
C GLY A 385 8.36 7.89 2.66
N ALA A 386 8.85 7.29 3.74
CA ALA A 386 8.87 5.84 3.93
C ALA A 386 8.54 5.48 5.37
N THR A 387 7.86 4.34 5.54
CA THR A 387 7.60 3.74 6.85
C THR A 387 8.55 2.57 7.08
N PHE A 388 9.31 2.61 8.17
CA PHE A 388 10.10 1.46 8.64
C PHE A 388 9.37 0.75 9.78
N HIS A 389 9.28 -0.57 9.71
CA HIS A 389 8.83 -1.42 10.82
C HIS A 389 10.04 -1.99 11.54
N VAL A 390 10.02 -2.00 12.87
CA VAL A 390 11.04 -2.67 13.68
C VAL A 390 10.37 -3.70 14.60
N TYR A 391 10.71 -4.96 14.35
CA TYR A 391 10.36 -6.08 15.20
C TYR A 391 11.54 -6.36 16.14
N ASP A 392 11.24 -6.38 17.43
CA ASP A 392 12.14 -6.94 18.43
C ASP A 392 11.82 -8.44 18.55
N LYS A 393 12.64 -9.28 17.92
CA LYS A 393 12.38 -10.72 17.81
C LYS A 393 12.51 -11.46 19.14
N LEU A 394 13.05 -10.81 20.17
CA LEU A 394 13.05 -11.33 21.54
C LEU A 394 11.74 -11.02 22.30
N HIS A 395 10.92 -10.12 21.75
CA HIS A 395 9.71 -9.59 22.39
C HIS A 395 8.56 -9.41 21.38
N LEU A 396 8.19 -10.49 20.68
CA LEU A 396 7.12 -10.50 19.67
C LEU A 396 5.70 -10.29 20.26
N ASP A 397 5.58 -10.27 21.58
CA ASP A 397 4.37 -9.87 22.31
C ASP A 397 4.12 -8.36 22.30
N ARG A 398 5.12 -7.55 21.92
CA ARG A 398 5.01 -6.09 21.87
C ARG A 398 4.59 -5.61 20.49
N ILE A 399 3.94 -4.44 20.45
CA ILE A 399 3.66 -3.75 19.19
C ILE A 399 4.99 -3.43 18.47
N PRO A 400 5.15 -3.85 17.20
CA PRO A 400 6.30 -3.46 16.39
C PRO A 400 6.38 -1.94 16.27
N ARG A 401 7.57 -1.36 16.47
CA ARG A 401 7.72 0.10 16.37
C ARG A 401 7.70 0.53 14.91
N ARG A 402 6.97 1.60 14.59
CA ARG A 402 6.89 2.16 13.23
C ARG A 402 7.50 3.55 13.15
N TYR A 403 8.27 3.79 12.09
CA TYR A 403 8.96 5.06 11.86
C TYR A 403 8.57 5.67 10.52
N CYS A 404 7.80 6.75 10.57
CA CYS A 404 7.36 7.50 9.39
C CYS A 404 8.34 8.64 9.10
N VAL A 405 9.23 8.43 8.13
CA VAL A 405 10.35 9.34 7.83
C VAL A 405 10.10 10.04 6.49
N GLU A 406 9.88 11.35 6.52
CA GLU A 406 9.76 12.17 5.31
C GLU A 406 11.07 12.17 4.50
N ALA A 407 10.95 12.50 3.22
CA ALA A 407 12.09 12.74 2.34
C ALA A 407 13.07 13.76 2.96
N GLY A 408 14.36 13.44 2.93
CA GLY A 408 15.44 14.25 3.48
C GLY A 408 15.48 14.33 5.01
N LYS A 409 14.76 13.46 5.73
CA LYS A 409 14.72 13.45 7.20
C LYS A 409 15.40 12.21 7.79
N VAL A 410 15.71 12.33 9.07
CA VAL A 410 16.26 11.27 9.90
C VAL A 410 15.47 11.19 11.20
N LEU A 411 15.13 9.98 11.62
CA LEU A 411 14.66 9.68 12.97
C LEU A 411 15.62 8.69 13.64
N SER A 412 15.67 8.68 14.97
CA SER A 412 16.40 7.66 15.70
C SER A 412 15.63 7.19 16.92
N ASP A 413 15.90 5.97 17.34
CA ASP A 413 15.38 5.43 18.60
C ASP A 413 16.30 4.37 19.19
N ASP A 414 16.05 4.05 20.46
CA ASP A 414 16.89 3.14 21.25
C ASP A 414 16.15 1.85 21.61
N TRP A 415 16.88 0.73 21.55
CA TRP A 415 16.47 -0.58 22.02
C TRP A 415 17.43 -1.06 23.09
N ALA A 416 16.93 -1.32 24.30
CA ALA A 416 17.74 -1.90 25.36
C ALA A 416 18.24 -3.29 24.97
N ILE A 417 19.51 -3.57 25.26
CA ILE A 417 20.10 -4.90 25.08
C ILE A 417 19.67 -5.76 26.29
N ASP A 418 18.97 -6.86 26.03
CA ASP A 418 18.56 -7.82 27.05
C ASP A 418 19.82 -8.38 27.73
N PRO A 419 19.91 -8.38 29.07
CA PRO A 419 21.12 -8.78 29.79
C PRO A 419 21.44 -10.28 29.66
N LYS A 420 20.49 -11.12 29.24
CA LYS A 420 20.68 -12.57 29.07
C LYS A 420 20.77 -12.98 27.61
N GLN A 421 19.92 -12.40 26.76
CA GLN A 421 19.74 -12.80 25.36
C GLN A 421 20.44 -11.87 24.37
N GLY A 422 20.74 -10.63 24.77
CA GLY A 422 21.30 -9.62 23.89
C GLY A 422 20.21 -8.87 23.09
N ALA A 423 20.34 -8.81 21.77
CA ALA A 423 19.40 -8.12 20.87
C ALA A 423 19.19 -8.92 19.57
N ASP A 424 17.97 -8.90 19.04
CA ASP A 424 17.61 -9.43 17.72
C ASP A 424 16.54 -8.52 17.11
N LEU A 425 16.99 -7.54 16.32
CA LEU A 425 16.13 -6.54 15.69
C LEU A 425 16.00 -6.84 14.20
N LEU A 426 14.78 -6.84 13.69
CA LEU A 426 14.46 -6.90 12.26
C LEU A 426 13.80 -5.58 11.85
N VAL A 427 14.39 -4.91 10.86
CA VAL A 427 13.84 -3.71 10.24
C VAL A 427 13.34 -4.04 8.85
N LEU A 428 12.11 -3.64 8.54
CA LEU A 428 11.49 -3.77 7.22
C LEU A 428 11.11 -2.39 6.68
N GLY A 429 11.23 -2.19 5.37
CA GLY A 429 10.81 -1.00 4.65
C GLY A 429 10.29 -1.35 3.25
N PRO A 430 9.93 -0.34 2.43
CA PRO A 430 9.37 -0.57 1.11
C PRO A 430 10.36 -1.25 0.15
N ASN A 431 9.84 -1.90 -0.90
CA ASN A 431 10.61 -2.51 -2.00
C ASN A 431 11.72 -3.46 -1.51
N GLY A 432 11.36 -4.37 -0.61
CA GLY A 432 12.28 -5.39 -0.07
C GLY A 432 13.40 -4.86 0.82
N PHE A 433 13.36 -3.58 1.22
CA PHE A 433 14.35 -3.04 2.16
C PHE A 433 14.28 -3.77 3.50
N MET A 434 15.39 -4.41 3.90
CA MET A 434 15.48 -5.10 5.17
C MET A 434 16.85 -4.92 5.81
N ARG A 435 16.86 -4.77 7.13
CA ARG A 435 18.07 -4.85 7.96
C ARG A 435 17.82 -5.78 9.13
N SER A 436 18.83 -6.50 9.56
CA SER A 436 18.79 -7.22 10.83
C SER A 436 20.04 -6.96 11.64
N PHE A 437 19.86 -6.76 12.95
CA PHE A 437 20.93 -6.52 13.90
C PHE A 437 20.79 -7.53 15.03
N THR A 438 21.70 -8.49 15.11
CA THR A 438 21.76 -9.47 16.19
C THR A 438 23.03 -9.28 17.00
N ALA A 439 22.93 -9.36 18.31
CA ALA A 439 24.06 -9.17 19.21
C ALA A 439 23.85 -9.97 20.49
N ARG A 440 24.89 -10.62 21.02
CA ARG A 440 24.90 -11.20 22.36
C ARG A 440 25.20 -10.12 23.40
N THR A 441 24.80 -10.36 24.65
CA THR A 441 25.17 -9.48 25.77
C THR A 441 26.69 -9.28 25.84
N GLY A 442 27.12 -8.01 25.94
CA GLY A 442 28.54 -7.66 26.09
C GLY A 442 29.35 -7.70 24.79
N ALA A 443 28.72 -8.00 23.64
CA ALA A 443 29.40 -7.96 22.36
C ALA A 443 29.88 -6.54 22.01
N ALA A 444 31.10 -6.42 21.45
CA ALA A 444 31.67 -5.15 21.02
C ALA A 444 31.08 -4.73 19.66
N LEU A 445 29.96 -4.02 19.70
CA LEU A 445 29.26 -3.53 18.51
C LEU A 445 29.96 -2.31 17.89
N PRO A 446 30.21 -2.29 16.58
CA PRO A 446 30.72 -1.10 15.91
C PRO A 446 29.62 -0.03 15.78
N THR A 447 30.03 1.22 15.56
CA THR A 447 29.14 2.17 14.88
C THR A 447 29.14 1.82 13.40
N PHE A 448 27.95 1.59 12.85
CA PHE A 448 27.71 1.09 11.51
C PHE A 448 26.88 2.08 10.71
N THR A 449 27.34 2.38 9.49
CA THR A 449 26.55 3.12 8.50
C THR A 449 26.65 2.45 7.14
N ALA A 450 25.56 2.51 6.38
CA ALA A 450 25.48 2.06 4.99
C ALA A 450 24.86 3.14 4.12
N ARG A 451 25.49 3.48 2.99
CA ARG A 451 25.00 4.48 2.03
C ARG A 451 25.04 3.92 0.62
N TYR A 452 24.07 4.31 -0.21
CA TYR A 452 24.06 3.91 -1.61
C TYR A 452 25.04 4.79 -2.39
N ASP A 453 25.92 4.16 -3.16
CA ASP A 453 26.55 4.77 -4.32
C ASP A 453 25.66 4.45 -5.53
N VAL A 454 24.75 5.36 -5.83
CA VAL A 454 23.78 5.21 -6.92
C VAL A 454 24.47 5.14 -8.28
N ALA A 455 25.56 5.89 -8.47
CA ALA A 455 26.30 5.91 -9.73
C ALA A 455 27.07 4.61 -9.96
N GLY A 456 27.74 4.09 -8.92
CA GLY A 456 28.46 2.83 -8.96
C GLY A 456 27.60 1.57 -8.74
N GLN A 457 26.30 1.72 -8.46
CA GLN A 457 25.38 0.63 -8.07
C GLN A 457 25.99 -0.26 -6.98
N SER A 458 26.42 0.36 -5.89
CA SER A 458 27.02 -0.35 -4.76
C SER A 458 26.57 0.22 -3.41
N VAL A 459 26.68 -0.60 -2.36
CA VAL A 459 26.46 -0.15 -0.99
C VAL A 459 27.83 0.15 -0.35
N GLY A 460 28.07 1.41 -0.02
CA GLY A 460 29.21 1.84 0.77
C GLY A 460 28.96 1.59 2.26
N LEU A 461 29.91 0.95 2.93
CA LEU A 461 29.84 0.56 4.33
C LEU A 461 30.94 1.27 5.10
N THR A 462 30.60 1.87 6.24
CA THR A 462 31.58 2.38 7.21
C THR A 462 31.34 1.75 8.56
N LEU A 463 32.39 1.12 9.11
CA LEU A 463 32.38 0.54 10.45
C LEU A 463 33.44 1.24 11.31
N GLU A 464 33.02 1.77 12.45
CA GLU A 464 33.90 2.41 13.44
C GLU A 464 33.98 1.56 14.71
N ASN A 465 35.19 1.15 15.07
CA ASN A 465 35.44 0.39 16.29
C ASN A 465 35.66 1.34 17.47
N ALA A 466 34.65 1.45 18.33
CA ALA A 466 34.73 2.24 19.57
C ALA A 466 35.32 1.46 20.76
N ALA A 467 35.60 0.16 20.61
CA ALA A 467 36.16 -0.67 21.66
C ALA A 467 37.69 -0.51 21.77
N GLN A 468 38.26 -1.02 22.88
CA GLN A 468 39.69 -0.98 23.16
C GLN A 468 40.49 -2.09 22.45
N GLY A 469 39.81 -3.17 22.01
CA GLY A 469 40.42 -4.30 21.29
C GLY A 469 40.20 -4.22 19.78
N GLU A 470 40.97 -4.99 19.03
CA GLU A 470 40.73 -5.16 17.59
C GLU A 470 39.37 -5.82 17.34
N LEU A 471 38.72 -5.42 16.25
CA LEU A 471 37.44 -5.98 15.83
C LEU A 471 37.63 -6.75 14.51
N PRO A 472 37.92 -8.07 14.57
CA PRO A 472 37.94 -8.92 13.38
C PRO A 472 36.50 -9.18 12.93
N LEU A 473 36.25 -9.02 11.63
CA LEU A 473 34.94 -9.23 11.04
C LEU A 473 35.05 -9.84 9.63
N THR A 474 33.94 -10.41 9.20
CA THR A 474 33.71 -10.94 7.87
C THR A 474 32.59 -10.16 7.22
N LEU A 475 32.79 -9.71 5.99
CA LEU A 475 31.70 -9.36 5.06
C LEU A 475 31.47 -10.55 4.15
N GLY A 476 30.26 -11.10 4.07
CA GLY A 476 30.01 -12.32 3.31
C GLY A 476 28.57 -12.83 3.38
N ASN A 477 28.39 -14.10 3.00
CA ASN A 477 27.08 -14.73 2.77
C ASN A 477 26.19 -13.93 1.78
N ASP A 478 26.75 -13.64 0.60
CA ASP A 478 26.02 -13.04 -0.51
C ASP A 478 25.00 -14.03 -1.07
N LEU A 479 23.71 -13.79 -0.85
CA LEU A 479 22.68 -14.69 -1.39
C LEU A 479 22.60 -14.64 -2.92
N TYR A 480 23.06 -13.56 -3.56
CA TYR A 480 23.14 -13.47 -5.01
C TYR A 480 24.42 -14.10 -5.57
N GLY A 481 25.39 -14.46 -4.71
CA GLY A 481 26.67 -15.05 -5.11
C GLY A 481 27.54 -14.14 -6.00
N ALA A 482 27.29 -12.82 -5.99
CA ALA A 482 27.97 -11.85 -6.84
C ALA A 482 29.31 -11.37 -6.28
N ASN A 483 29.49 -11.48 -4.96
CA ASN A 483 30.64 -10.92 -4.25
C ASN A 483 31.34 -11.99 -3.39
N PRO A 484 32.68 -12.02 -3.38
CA PRO A 484 33.44 -12.92 -2.52
C PRO A 484 33.40 -12.48 -1.05
N ARG A 485 33.53 -13.45 -0.15
CA ARG A 485 33.73 -13.19 1.28
C ARG A 485 35.02 -12.38 1.50
N LYS A 486 34.96 -11.37 2.36
CA LYS A 486 36.08 -10.50 2.73
C LYS A 486 36.28 -10.49 4.24
N GLN A 487 37.51 -10.70 4.70
CA GLN A 487 37.89 -10.49 6.10
C GLN A 487 38.46 -9.09 6.28
N LEU A 488 38.08 -8.42 7.37
CA LEU A 488 38.62 -7.13 7.78
C LEU A 488 38.91 -7.17 9.28
N THR A 489 39.90 -6.38 9.70
CA THR A 489 40.12 -6.09 11.13
C THR A 489 40.09 -4.58 11.31
N VAL A 490 39.26 -4.10 12.22
CA VAL A 490 39.16 -2.67 12.55
C VAL A 490 39.91 -2.41 13.84
N ALA A 491 41.02 -1.66 13.76
CA ALA A 491 41.81 -1.30 14.92
C ALA A 491 41.01 -0.40 15.90
N PRO A 492 41.34 -0.39 17.20
CA PRO A 492 40.68 0.46 18.20
C PRO A 492 40.64 1.93 17.80
N GLY A 493 39.47 2.55 17.88
CA GLY A 493 39.25 3.96 17.53
C GLY A 493 39.42 4.29 16.04
N LYS A 494 39.46 3.28 15.16
CA LYS A 494 39.58 3.46 13.70
C LYS A 494 38.31 3.10 12.96
N LYS A 495 38.25 3.57 11.71
CA LYS A 495 37.21 3.26 10.73
C LYS A 495 37.74 2.32 9.67
N ALA A 496 36.90 1.38 9.25
CA ALA A 496 37.08 0.62 8.03
C ALA A 496 35.96 0.95 7.05
N ASN A 497 36.33 1.09 5.78
CA ASN A 497 35.39 1.29 4.68
C ASN A 497 35.38 0.05 3.78
N ALA A 498 34.20 -0.34 3.35
CA ALA A 498 34.01 -1.39 2.35
C ALA A 498 32.97 -0.96 1.33
N ILE A 499 33.04 -1.54 0.14
CA ILE A 499 32.07 -1.34 -0.93
C ILE A 499 31.50 -2.71 -1.27
N TRP A 500 30.18 -2.78 -1.41
CA TRP A 500 29.45 -3.97 -1.81
C TRP A 500 28.77 -3.74 -3.16
N PRO A 501 29.39 -4.16 -4.28
CA PRO A 501 28.79 -4.08 -5.61
C PRO A 501 27.46 -4.85 -5.71
N ALA A 502 26.48 -4.26 -6.37
CA ALA A 502 25.17 -4.87 -6.65
C ALA A 502 24.82 -4.87 -8.14
N SER A 503 25.73 -4.45 -9.02
CA SER A 503 25.47 -4.34 -10.46
C SER A 503 25.21 -5.70 -11.13
N GLN A 504 25.87 -6.78 -10.68
CA GLN A 504 25.66 -8.14 -11.22
C GLN A 504 24.30 -8.75 -10.81
N SER A 505 23.66 -8.20 -9.80
CA SER A 505 22.34 -8.59 -9.27
C SER A 505 21.28 -7.53 -9.57
N HIS A 506 21.47 -6.73 -10.64
CA HIS A 506 20.51 -5.70 -11.08
C HIS A 506 20.19 -4.63 -10.01
N GLY A 507 21.14 -4.33 -9.13
CA GLY A 507 20.99 -3.39 -8.02
C GLY A 507 20.46 -4.02 -6.73
N TRP A 508 20.09 -5.30 -6.74
CA TRP A 508 19.68 -6.04 -5.54
C TRP A 508 20.89 -6.48 -4.72
N TYR A 509 20.76 -6.51 -3.40
CA TYR A 509 21.80 -6.98 -2.49
C TYR A 509 21.17 -7.72 -1.32
N ASP A 510 21.83 -8.77 -0.85
CA ASP A 510 21.50 -9.48 0.39
C ASP A 510 22.76 -10.15 0.92
N PHE A 511 23.31 -9.63 2.02
CA PHE A 511 24.56 -10.12 2.60
C PHE A 511 24.65 -9.84 4.10
N THR A 512 25.60 -10.50 4.77
CA THR A 512 25.89 -10.35 6.19
C THR A 512 27.26 -9.74 6.46
N ILE A 513 27.35 -9.09 7.62
CA ILE A 513 28.58 -8.68 8.28
C ILE A 513 28.60 -9.42 9.61
N ASP A 514 29.56 -10.32 9.78
CA ASP A 514 29.66 -11.22 10.92
C ASP A 514 30.93 -10.95 11.72
N ALA A 515 30.81 -10.89 13.04
CA ALA A 515 31.94 -10.89 13.96
C ALA A 515 31.61 -11.74 15.20
N GLU A 516 32.54 -11.80 16.16
CA GLU A 516 32.31 -12.54 17.38
C GLU A 516 31.14 -11.93 18.19
N GLY A 517 30.04 -12.69 18.28
CA GLY A 517 28.90 -12.36 19.10
C GLY A 517 27.88 -11.41 18.47
N TRP A 518 28.03 -10.99 17.21
CA TRP A 518 27.03 -10.17 16.51
C TRP A 518 27.04 -10.38 14.99
N THR A 519 25.88 -10.15 14.37
CA THR A 519 25.69 -10.16 12.91
C THR A 519 24.82 -8.98 12.49
N ILE A 520 25.18 -8.35 11.38
CA ILE A 520 24.34 -7.37 10.68
C ILE A 520 23.99 -7.93 9.30
N ARG A 521 22.71 -8.08 8.97
CA ARG A 521 22.25 -8.44 7.61
C ARG A 521 21.68 -7.21 6.91
N LEU A 522 22.03 -7.07 5.63
CA LEU A 522 21.53 -6.03 4.75
C LEU A 522 20.89 -6.66 3.53
N ALA A 523 19.60 -6.34 3.28
CA ALA A 523 18.92 -6.71 2.04
C ALA A 523 18.12 -5.54 1.44
N GLY A 524 17.93 -5.55 0.12
CA GLY A 524 17.11 -4.60 -0.60
C GLY A 524 17.65 -4.29 -2.00
N ARG A 525 17.22 -3.17 -2.56
CA ARG A 525 17.62 -2.71 -3.90
C ARG A 525 18.12 -1.28 -3.88
N ILE A 526 19.14 -1.00 -4.69
CA ILE A 526 19.63 0.36 -4.97
C ILE A 526 18.80 0.96 -6.09
N GLU A 527 17.95 1.93 -5.75
CA GLU A 527 17.21 2.71 -6.74
C GLU A 527 18.11 3.78 -7.37
N ASN A 528 18.06 3.87 -8.71
CA ASN A 528 18.88 4.78 -9.49
C ASN A 528 18.07 5.65 -10.47
N GLY A 529 16.75 5.70 -10.28
CA GLY A 529 15.83 6.45 -11.13
C GLY A 529 15.65 5.85 -12.54
N LYS A 530 16.15 4.64 -12.81
CA LYS A 530 15.96 3.92 -14.07
C LYS A 530 15.08 2.69 -13.88
N PRO A 531 14.41 2.23 -14.95
CA PRO A 531 13.74 0.93 -14.94
C PRO A 531 14.68 -0.21 -14.53
N GLY A 532 14.14 -1.23 -13.86
CA GLY A 532 14.90 -2.42 -13.48
C GLY A 532 14.08 -3.70 -13.54
N VAL A 533 14.34 -4.62 -12.62
CA VAL A 533 13.67 -5.93 -12.55
C VAL A 533 13.28 -6.29 -11.12
N SER A 534 12.28 -7.15 -10.98
CA SER A 534 11.94 -7.82 -9.71
C SER A 534 13.13 -8.57 -9.12
N ASP A 535 13.07 -8.90 -7.82
CA ASP A 535 14.15 -9.59 -7.12
C ASP A 535 14.57 -10.87 -7.84
N PRO A 536 15.85 -10.99 -8.26
CA PRO A 536 16.35 -12.20 -8.90
C PRO A 536 16.29 -13.46 -8.03
N LEU A 537 16.17 -13.38 -6.71
CA LEU A 537 15.99 -14.56 -5.86
C LEU A 537 14.54 -15.04 -5.80
N MET A 538 13.56 -14.24 -6.24
CA MET A 538 12.20 -14.75 -6.46
C MET A 538 12.13 -15.80 -7.57
N ARG A 539 13.19 -15.94 -8.40
CA ARG A 539 13.24 -16.94 -9.48
C ARG A 539 13.72 -18.33 -9.01
N ALA A 540 14.24 -18.45 -7.78
CA ALA A 540 15.16 -19.50 -7.35
C ALA A 540 14.51 -20.62 -6.54
#